data_AF-A0A3D0DNJ4-F1
#
_entry.id   AF-A0A3D0DNJ4-F1
#
_cell.length_a   1.000
_cell.length_b   1.000
_cell.length_c   1.000
_cell.angle_alpha   90.00
_cell.angle_beta   90.00
_cell.angle_gamma   90.00
#
_symmetry.space_group_name_H-M   'P 1'
#
loop_
_entity.id
_entity.type
_entity.pdbx_description
1 polymer ?
#
loop_
_entity_poly.entity_id
_entity_poly.type
_entity_poly.pdbx_seq_one_letter_code
_entity_poly.pdbx_strand_id
1 'polypeptide(L)'
;MIYLGIALLFILMFLIAGPFIPTWNWRMIWLGVSLATGVHFLIFYFMHGRSMVVLGACCIAVAVSGYAVSSVPTAIFLMADGLIKLGFGIRMLFFSKPTRAKG
;
A
#
# COMPACT_ATOMS: atom_id res chain seq x y z
N MET A 1 8.71 -16.81 -0.30
CA MET A 1 8.60 -15.33 -0.35
C MET A 1 7.16 -14.83 -0.18
N ILE A 2 6.12 -15.49 -0.73
CA ILE A 2 4.72 -15.05 -0.59
C ILE A 2 4.28 -14.98 0.88
N TYR A 3 4.51 -16.03 1.67
CA TYR A 3 4.15 -16.06 3.10
C TYR A 3 4.84 -14.97 3.93
N LEU A 4 6.09 -14.64 3.60
CA LEU A 4 6.82 -13.54 4.25
C LEU A 4 6.17 -12.20 3.91
N GLY A 5 5.77 -11.98 2.67
CA GLY A 5 5.03 -10.79 2.26
C GLY A 5 3.70 -10.64 3.00
N ILE A 6 2.93 -11.73 3.13
CA ILE A 6 1.66 -11.75 3.87
C ILE A 6 1.90 -11.44 5.36
N ALA A 7 2.81 -12.17 6.01
CA ALA A 7 3.11 -11.96 7.43
C ALA A 7 3.59 -10.52 7.70
N LEU A 8 4.41 -9.99 6.80
CA LEU A 8 4.93 -8.64 6.93
C LEU A 8 3.82 -7.57 6.85
N LEU A 9 2.79 -7.75 6.01
CA LEU A 9 1.68 -6.80 5.95
C LEU A 9 1.03 -6.62 7.32
N PHE A 10 0.72 -7.74 7.99
CA PHE A 10 0.10 -7.70 9.31
C PHE A 10 1.03 -7.11 10.38
N ILE A 11 2.33 -7.42 10.32
CA ILE A 11 3.33 -6.83 11.22
C ILE A 11 3.39 -5.31 11.01
N LEU A 12 3.47 -4.84 9.77
CA LEU A 12 3.49 -3.41 9.44
C LEU A 12 2.20 -2.71 9.89
N MET A 13 1.03 -3.32 9.67
CA MET A 13 -0.24 -2.77 10.15
C MET A 13 -0.26 -2.64 11.67
N PHE A 14 0.22 -3.65 12.40
CA PHE A 14 0.30 -3.57 13.86
C PHE A 14 1.27 -2.49 14.34
N LEU A 15 2.46 -2.38 13.72
CA LEU A 15 3.46 -1.39 14.12
C LEU A 15 3.05 0.05 13.78
N ILE A 16 2.39 0.28 12.64
CA ILE A 16 2.05 1.62 12.16
C ILE A 16 0.67 2.05 12.65
N ALA A 17 -0.36 1.22 12.49
CA ALA A 17 -1.73 1.55 12.86
C ALA A 17 -2.07 1.20 14.32
N GLY A 18 -1.44 0.15 14.87
CA GLY A 18 -1.71 -0.36 16.22
C GLY A 18 -1.62 0.67 17.35
N PRO A 19 -0.61 1.57 17.37
CA PRO A 19 -0.51 2.62 18.39
C PRO A 19 -1.73 3.54 18.49
N PHE A 20 -2.54 3.64 17.43
CA PHE A 20 -3.71 4.50 17.36
C PHE A 20 -5.03 3.79 17.74
N ILE A 21 -5.00 2.47 17.92
CA ILE A 21 -6.18 1.66 18.30
C ILE A 21 -6.71 2.04 19.69
N PRO A 22 -5.89 2.19 20.76
CA PRO A 22 -6.40 2.50 22.10
C PRO A 22 -7.16 3.83 22.18
N THR A 23 -6.80 4.79 21.33
CA THR A 23 -7.44 6.12 21.27
C THR A 23 -8.56 6.20 20.25
N TRP A 24 -8.88 5.10 19.55
CA TRP A 24 -9.90 5.03 18.50
C TRP A 24 -9.72 6.10 17.42
N ASN A 25 -8.47 6.49 17.14
CA ASN A 25 -8.17 7.49 16.13
C ASN A 25 -8.27 6.86 14.73
N TRP A 26 -9.51 6.75 14.23
CA TRP A 26 -9.82 6.09 12.97
C TRP A 26 -9.05 6.63 11.79
N ARG A 27 -8.79 7.94 11.76
CA ARG A 27 -7.97 8.55 10.71
C ARG A 27 -6.58 7.94 10.70
N MET A 28 -5.89 7.96 11.84
CA MET A 28 -4.51 7.49 11.93
C MET A 28 -4.42 5.97 11.72
N ILE A 29 -5.43 5.22 12.17
CA ILE A 29 -5.54 3.77 11.93
C ILE A 29 -5.62 3.50 10.43
N TRP A 30 -6.57 4.12 9.72
CA TRP A 30 -6.76 3.87 8.28
C TRP A 30 -5.60 4.35 7.43
N LEU A 31 -5.02 5.51 7.73
CA LEU A 31 -3.80 5.98 7.06
C LEU A 31 -2.62 5.05 7.34
N GLY A 32 -2.53 4.48 8.55
CA GLY A 32 -1.49 3.54 8.93
C GLY A 32 -1.61 2.22 8.18
N VAL A 33 -2.83 1.70 8.04
CA VAL A 33 -3.11 0.51 7.21
C VAL A 33 -2.77 0.78 5.74
N SER A 34 -3.13 1.95 5.22
CA SER A 34 -2.81 2.35 3.84
C SER A 34 -1.29 2.46 3.62
N LEU A 35 -0.57 3.04 4.58
CA LEU A 35 0.89 3.17 4.56
C LEU A 35 1.59 1.81 4.63
N ALA A 36 1.16 0.94 5.55
CA ALA A 36 1.63 -0.44 5.67
C ALA A 36 1.48 -1.20 4.34
N THR A 37 0.33 -1.03 3.67
CA THR A 37 0.07 -1.63 2.35
C THR A 37 1.01 -1.08 1.27
N GLY A 38 1.26 0.23 1.26
CA GLY A 38 2.21 0.86 0.33
C GLY A 38 3.64 0.33 0.50
N VAL A 39 4.11 0.21 1.75
CA VAL A 39 5.44 -0.37 2.06
C VAL A 39 5.51 -1.84 1.67
N HIS A 40 4.45 -2.60 1.95
CA HIS A 40 4.34 -4.00 1.56
C HIS A 40 4.53 -4.22 0.05
N PHE A 41 3.98 -3.34 -0.80
CA PHE A 41 4.18 -3.43 -2.25
C PHE A 41 5.65 -3.34 -2.67
N LEU A 42 6.49 -2.56 -1.98
CA LEU A 42 7.91 -2.46 -2.31
C LEU A 42 8.61 -3.82 -2.22
N ILE A 43 8.17 -4.70 -1.33
CA ILE A 43 8.75 -6.04 -1.17
C ILE A 43 8.25 -7.02 -2.23
N PHE A 44 7.05 -6.78 -2.76
CA PHE A 44 6.55 -7.50 -3.94
C PHE A 44 7.26 -7.12 -5.24
N TYR A 45 8.20 -6.15 -5.22
CA TYR A 45 9.13 -5.89 -6.32
C TYR A 45 9.80 -7.17 -6.82
N PHE A 46 10.24 -8.04 -5.90
CA PHE A 46 10.93 -9.28 -6.28
C PHE A 46 10.04 -10.27 -7.04
N MET A 47 8.70 -10.12 -6.97
CA MET A 47 7.75 -11.00 -7.65
C MET A 47 7.14 -10.37 -8.91
N HIS A 48 6.80 -9.09 -8.86
CA HIS A 48 6.05 -8.41 -9.92
C HIS A 48 6.85 -7.28 -10.61
N GLY A 49 8.11 -7.08 -10.22
CA GLY A 49 9.03 -6.17 -10.88
C GLY A 49 8.76 -4.69 -10.59
N ARG A 50 9.28 -3.82 -11.47
CA ARG A 50 9.36 -2.36 -11.29
C ARG A 50 8.00 -1.69 -11.05
N SER A 51 6.91 -2.26 -11.55
CA SER A 51 5.56 -1.72 -11.34
C SER A 51 5.18 -1.67 -9.86
N MET A 52 5.68 -2.57 -9.03
CA MET A 52 5.42 -2.56 -7.58
C MET A 52 6.14 -1.44 -6.84
N VAL A 53 7.31 -1.01 -7.33
CA VAL A 53 8.03 0.14 -6.75
C VAL A 53 7.25 1.41 -7.00
N VAL A 54 6.75 1.59 -8.24
CA VAL A 54 5.95 2.77 -8.59
C VAL A 54 4.63 2.76 -7.83
N LEU A 55 3.92 1.63 -7.80
CA LEU A 55 2.68 1.47 -7.04
C LEU A 55 2.89 1.76 -5.55
N GLY A 56 3.91 1.15 -4.93
CA GLY A 56 4.25 1.35 -3.53
C GLY A 56 4.58 2.81 -3.22
N ALA A 57 5.42 3.46 -4.02
CA ALA A 57 5.78 4.86 -3.85
C ALA A 57 4.57 5.78 -3.94
N CYS A 58 3.67 5.58 -4.91
CA CYS A 58 2.44 6.35 -5.04
C CYS A 58 1.53 6.16 -3.81
N CYS A 59 1.31 4.93 -3.36
CA CYS A 59 0.48 4.63 -2.18
C CYS A 59 1.08 5.22 -0.89
N ILE A 60 2.40 5.13 -0.72
CA ILE A 60 3.11 5.76 0.40
C ILE A 60 2.91 7.28 0.38
N ALA A 61 3.09 7.92 -0.79
CA ALA A 61 2.90 9.36 -0.92
C ALA A 61 1.47 9.79 -0.56
N VAL A 62 0.45 9.05 -1.00
CA VAL A 62 -0.94 9.31 -0.63
C VAL A 62 -1.16 9.19 0.88
N ALA A 63 -0.69 8.11 1.51
CA ALA A 63 -0.85 7.93 2.95
C ALA A 63 -0.11 9.01 3.76
N VAL A 64 1.13 9.36 3.37
CA VAL A 64 1.93 10.42 4.01
C VAL A 64 1.26 11.79 3.84
N SER A 65 0.71 12.08 2.67
CA SER A 65 -0.07 13.33 2.47
C SER A 65 -1.32 13.37 3.36
N GLY A 66 -1.96 12.22 3.59
CA GLY A 66 -3.05 12.08 4.56
C GLY A 66 -2.60 12.31 6.00
N TYR A 67 -1.39 11.92 6.37
CA TYR A 67 -0.85 12.29 7.69
C TYR A 67 -0.58 13.79 7.82
N ALA A 68 -0.09 14.42 6.75
CA ALA A 68 0.30 15.83 6.75
C ALA A 68 -0.91 16.81 6.68
N VAL A 69 -1.99 16.44 6.00
CA VAL A 69 -3.10 17.36 5.70
C VAL A 69 -4.38 16.93 6.43
N SER A 70 -4.48 17.30 7.71
CA SER A 70 -5.61 16.96 8.58
C SER A 70 -6.95 17.60 8.17
N SER A 71 -6.92 18.71 7.42
CA SER A 71 -8.10 19.42 6.93
C SER A 71 -8.88 18.66 5.85
N VAL A 72 -8.23 17.72 5.15
CA VAL A 72 -8.85 16.93 4.09
C VAL A 72 -9.39 15.62 4.66
N PRO A 73 -10.65 15.22 4.36
CA PRO A 73 -11.22 13.96 4.82
C PRO A 73 -10.38 12.73 4.47
N THR A 74 -10.21 11.82 5.42
CA THR A 74 -9.43 10.58 5.25
C THR A 74 -9.93 9.75 4.06
N ALA A 75 -11.24 9.75 3.81
CA ALA A 75 -11.87 9.02 2.71
C ALA A 75 -11.29 9.41 1.33
N ILE A 76 -10.92 10.68 1.12
CA ILE A 76 -10.35 11.13 -0.17
C ILE A 76 -9.00 10.46 -0.42
N PHE A 77 -8.14 10.38 0.59
CA PHE A 77 -6.85 9.69 0.49
C PHE A 77 -7.04 8.19 0.25
N LEU A 78 -7.97 7.54 0.96
CA LEU A 78 -8.24 6.12 0.77
C LEU A 78 -8.84 5.81 -0.61
N MET A 79 -9.70 6.68 -1.14
CA MET A 79 -10.23 6.56 -2.50
C MET A 79 -9.12 6.74 -3.54
N ALA A 80 -8.25 7.74 -3.39
CA ALA A 80 -7.11 7.94 -4.27
C ALA A 80 -6.17 6.72 -4.26
N ASP A 81 -5.85 6.21 -3.07
CA ASP A 81 -5.03 5.01 -2.89
C ASP A 81 -5.67 3.77 -3.57
N GLY A 82 -6.98 3.57 -3.38
CA GLY A 82 -7.74 2.51 -4.03
C GLY A 82 -7.75 2.63 -5.57
N LEU A 83 -7.93 3.84 -6.11
CA LEU A 83 -7.91 4.07 -7.55
C LEU A 83 -6.53 3.80 -8.16
N ILE A 84 -5.44 4.18 -7.49
CA ILE A 84 -4.08 3.87 -7.92
C ILE A 84 -3.89 2.35 -7.97
N LYS A 85 -4.26 1.64 -6.90
CA LYS A 85 -4.17 0.17 -6.83
C LYS A 85 -4.97 -0.51 -7.94
N LEU A 86 -6.21 -0.06 -8.17
CA LEU A 86 -7.05 -0.60 -9.25
C LEU A 86 -6.46 -0.33 -10.63
N GLY A 87 -5.98 0.89 -10.88
CA GLY A 87 -5.35 1.24 -12.16
C GLY A 87 -4.12 0.38 -12.46
N PHE A 88 -3.24 0.20 -11.47
CA PHE A 88 -2.09 -0.70 -11.59
C PHE A 88 -2.51 -2.17 -11.73
N GLY A 89 -3.52 -2.62 -10.97
CA GLY A 89 -4.06 -3.97 -11.06
C GLY A 89 -4.61 -4.30 -12.45
N ILE A 90 -5.45 -3.42 -13.00
CA ILE A 90 -5.99 -3.53 -14.36
C ILE A 90 -4.84 -3.56 -15.37
N ARG A 91 -3.85 -2.66 -15.23
CA ARG A 91 -2.69 -2.63 -16.12
C ARG A 91 -1.93 -3.97 -16.10
N MET A 92 -1.71 -4.53 -14.92
CA MET A 92 -1.00 -5.79 -14.76
C MET A 92 -1.80 -6.98 -15.31
N LEU A 93 -3.11 -7.02 -15.09
CA LEU A 93 -3.97 -8.13 -15.52
C LEU A 93 -4.08 -8.22 -17.04
N PHE A 94 -4.21 -7.09 -17.74
CA PHE A 94 -4.53 -7.08 -19.17
C PHE A 94 -3.35 -6.73 -20.08
N PHE A 95 -2.33 -6.03 -19.59
CA PHE A 95 -1.29 -5.45 -20.45
C PHE A 95 0.14 -5.84 -20.08
N SER A 96 0.38 -6.47 -18.92
CA SER A 96 1.72 -6.94 -18.57
C SER A 96 1.97 -8.34 -19.12
N LYS A 97 3.02 -8.48 -19.94
CA LYS A 97 3.52 -9.80 -20.32
C LYS A 97 4.18 -10.44 -19.09
N PRO A 98 3.96 -11.74 -18.81
CA PRO A 98 4.70 -12.44 -17.78
C PRO A 98 6.19 -12.29 -18.07
N THR A 99 6.95 -11.77 -17.11
CA THR A 99 8.42 -11.79 -17.21
C THR A 99 8.82 -13.25 -17.32
N ARG A 100 9.43 -13.66 -18.44
CA ARG A 100 9.91 -15.05 -18.61
C ARG A 100 10.78 -15.39 -17.40
N ALA A 101 10.38 -16.40 -16.63
CA ALA A 101 11.31 -17.09 -15.76
C ALA A 101 12.41 -17.63 -16.68
N LYS A 102 13.65 -17.15 -16.51
CA LYS A 102 14.79 -17.86 -17.06
C LYS A 102 14.88 -19.16 -16.26
N GLY A 103 14.41 -20.25 -16.87
CA GLY A 103 14.65 -21.61 -16.41
C GLY A 103 16.11 -21.99 -16.62
#